data_AF-A0A537DVJ9-F1
#
_entry.id   AF-A0A537DVJ9-F1
#
_cell.length_a   1.000
_cell.length_b   1.000
_cell.length_c   1.000
_cell.angle_alpha   90.00
_cell.angle_beta   90.00
_cell.angle_gamma   90.00
#
_symmetry.space_group_name_H-M   'P 1'
#
loop_
_entity.id
_entity.type
_entity.pdbx_description
1 polymer ?
#
loop_
_entity_poly.entity_id
_entity_poly.type
_entity_poly.pdbx_seq_one_letter_code
_entity_poly.pdbx_strand_id
1 'polypeptide(L)'
;MDLPSHLSFGLAIGLVFFGNNPEIVLLIGLGALVPDLDREYWYVRQQVYAEEQYHRARFHNVFLILIGYLVNPFFSLGIFLHMLQDSFTTAKDRGVEWFYPLTRLVKRGMYDQTMSQGKPDPSVNVYFYQEDVLGYANAADPDLREGSQPMPWRRVYGFAQNGHLLDRGFLVGSLAVIAIWLAYPFGLAHAHQFSELIESNPIWITGYAAIGFLFAAGETQRRDKLPRLPQLKQFQVPLFVLGIALLVVWGVMLRFEILSNLESILADPIPILAGVVAIPILSLILVKYYTRGGRKAIV
;
A
#
# COMPACT_ATOMS: atom_id res chain seq x y z
N MET A 1 5.37 -5.98 2.54
CA MET A 1 5.43 -7.31 3.16
C MET A 1 5.20 -8.33 2.04
N ASP A 2 5.11 -9.62 2.32
CA ASP A 2 4.76 -10.56 1.25
C ASP A 2 3.25 -10.57 0.98
N LEU A 3 2.86 -10.82 -0.28
CA LEU A 3 1.46 -10.91 -0.73
C LEU A 3 0.56 -11.77 0.19
N PRO A 4 0.99 -12.97 0.65
CA PRO A 4 0.16 -13.77 1.55
C PRO A 4 -0.11 -13.09 2.89
N SER A 5 0.86 -12.32 3.40
CA SER A 5 0.72 -11.57 4.64
C SER A 5 -0.33 -10.47 4.47
N HIS A 6 -0.29 -9.72 3.37
CA HIS A 6 -1.28 -8.67 3.09
C HIS A 6 -2.70 -9.24 2.92
N LEU A 7 -2.84 -10.31 2.13
CA LEU A 7 -4.12 -10.98 1.93
C LEU A 7 -4.70 -11.50 3.25
N SER A 8 -3.90 -12.28 3.98
CA SER A 8 -4.36 -12.91 5.21
C SER A 8 -4.71 -11.87 6.27
N PHE A 9 -3.93 -10.79 6.39
CA PHE A 9 -4.23 -9.71 7.33
C PHE A 9 -5.52 -8.98 6.96
N GLY A 10 -5.72 -8.62 5.70
CA GLY A 10 -6.97 -8.01 5.22
C GLY A 10 -8.18 -8.89 5.50
N LEU A 11 -8.10 -10.18 5.18
CA LEU A 11 -9.14 -11.16 5.47
C LEU A 11 -9.39 -11.30 6.97
N ALA A 12 -8.34 -11.41 7.80
CA ALA A 12 -8.47 -11.56 9.25
C ALA A 12 -9.18 -10.37 9.89
N ILE A 13 -8.80 -9.13 9.52
CA ILE A 13 -9.50 -7.92 9.98
C ILE A 13 -10.94 -7.92 9.49
N GLY A 14 -11.17 -8.28 8.22
CA GLY A 14 -12.52 -8.45 7.67
C GLY A 14 -13.37 -9.41 8.50
N LEU A 15 -12.85 -10.58 8.85
CA LEU A 15 -13.55 -11.58 9.65
C LEU A 15 -13.85 -11.09 11.08
N VAL A 16 -12.91 -10.40 11.71
CA VAL A 16 -13.07 -9.88 13.08
C VAL A 16 -14.21 -8.88 13.17
N PHE A 17 -14.33 -7.96 12.21
CA PHE A 17 -15.32 -6.88 12.27
C PHE A 17 -16.59 -7.16 11.45
N PHE A 18 -16.50 -7.99 10.41
CA PHE A 18 -17.54 -8.20 9.41
C PHE A 18 -17.77 -9.67 9.07
N GLY A 19 -17.38 -10.62 9.92
CA GLY A 19 -17.51 -12.06 9.65
C GLY A 19 -18.92 -12.52 9.25
N ASN A 20 -19.96 -11.85 9.75
CA ASN A 20 -21.35 -12.15 9.36
C ASN A 20 -21.71 -11.73 7.92
N ASN A 21 -20.86 -10.94 7.26
CA ASN A 21 -21.01 -10.44 5.90
C ASN A 21 -19.79 -10.85 5.06
N PRO A 22 -19.71 -12.12 4.61
CA PRO A 22 -18.53 -12.67 3.93
C PRO A 22 -18.14 -11.91 2.65
N GLU A 23 -19.09 -11.27 1.98
CA GLU A 23 -18.84 -10.37 0.84
C GLU A 23 -17.93 -9.18 1.22
N ILE A 24 -18.17 -8.56 2.38
CA ILE A 24 -17.34 -7.46 2.88
C ILE A 24 -15.92 -7.96 3.17
N VAL A 25 -15.80 -9.16 3.74
CA VAL A 25 -14.51 -9.79 4.04
C VAL A 25 -13.70 -10.00 2.76
N LEU A 26 -14.34 -10.55 1.71
CA LEU A 26 -13.72 -10.76 0.41
C LEU A 26 -13.33 -9.44 -0.27
N LEU A 27 -14.14 -8.37 -0.14
CA LEU A 27 -13.78 -7.04 -0.64
C LEU A 27 -12.55 -6.47 0.05
N ILE A 28 -12.46 -6.58 1.37
CA ILE A 28 -11.28 -6.14 2.14
C ILE A 28 -10.05 -6.95 1.72
N GLY A 29 -10.20 -8.27 1.59
CA GLY A 29 -9.13 -9.15 1.11
C GLY A 29 -8.64 -8.79 -0.29
N LEU A 30 -9.56 -8.55 -1.24
CA LEU A 30 -9.23 -8.09 -2.59
C LEU A 30 -8.52 -6.74 -2.58
N GLY A 31 -9.04 -5.77 -1.83
CA GLY A 31 -8.41 -4.45 -1.68
C GLY A 31 -6.98 -4.53 -1.16
N ALA A 32 -6.70 -5.46 -0.24
CA ALA A 32 -5.36 -5.65 0.32
C ALA A 32 -4.34 -6.23 -0.69
N LEU A 33 -4.79 -6.79 -1.81
CA LEU A 33 -3.92 -7.29 -2.88
C LEU A 33 -3.57 -6.24 -3.93
N VAL A 34 -4.38 -5.19 -4.07
CA VAL A 34 -4.26 -4.22 -5.16
C VAL A 34 -2.92 -3.48 -5.15
N PRO A 35 -2.41 -2.98 -4.00
CA PRO A 35 -1.16 -2.23 -4.03
C PRO A 35 0.03 -3.10 -4.44
N ASP A 36 -0.03 -4.42 -4.21
CA ASP A 36 0.98 -5.37 -4.67
C ASP A 36 0.97 -5.61 -6.19
N LEU A 37 -0.04 -5.09 -6.92
CA LEU A 37 -0.06 -5.08 -8.38
C LEU A 37 0.84 -3.99 -8.98
N ASP A 38 1.37 -3.08 -8.16
CA ASP A 38 2.39 -2.06 -8.50
C ASP A 38 3.78 -2.68 -8.85
N ARG A 39 3.78 -3.89 -9.44
CA ARG A 39 4.99 -4.58 -9.92
C ARG A 39 5.37 -4.03 -11.30
N GLU A 40 5.65 -2.72 -11.34
CA GLU A 40 5.68 -1.83 -12.51
C GLU A 40 6.94 -1.87 -13.41
N TYR A 41 7.41 -3.05 -13.81
CA TYR A 41 8.45 -3.11 -14.86
C TYR A 41 7.91 -2.97 -16.29
N TRP A 42 6.62 -2.71 -16.45
CA TRP A 42 5.90 -2.94 -17.69
C TRP A 42 6.22 -1.94 -18.80
N TYR A 43 6.48 -0.67 -18.45
CA TYR A 43 6.61 0.42 -19.43
C TYR A 43 7.69 1.48 -19.14
N VAL A 44 8.32 1.46 -17.97
CA VAL A 44 9.36 2.44 -17.58
C VAL A 44 10.73 1.77 -17.53
N ARG A 45 11.77 2.42 -18.09
CA ARG A 45 13.15 1.92 -17.99
C ARG A 45 13.58 1.87 -16.52
N GLN A 46 14.06 0.72 -16.08
CA GLN A 46 14.37 0.42 -14.68
C GLN A 46 15.38 1.39 -14.05
N GLN A 47 16.30 1.94 -14.84
CA GLN A 47 17.28 2.92 -14.35
C GLN A 47 16.62 4.25 -13.97
N VAL A 48 15.75 4.77 -14.84
CA VAL A 48 14.91 5.95 -14.58
C VAL A 48 13.97 5.68 -13.40
N TYR A 49 13.48 4.44 -13.29
CA TYR A 49 12.61 4.01 -12.19
C TYR A 49 13.31 3.94 -10.83
N ALA A 50 14.53 3.41 -10.77
CA ALA A 50 15.36 3.35 -9.56
C ALA A 50 15.85 4.73 -9.13
N GLU A 51 16.12 5.61 -10.10
CA GLU A 51 16.58 6.97 -9.85
C GLU A 51 15.45 7.90 -9.37
N GLU A 52 14.24 7.76 -9.89
CA GLU A 52 13.17 8.72 -9.62
C GLU A 52 12.09 8.16 -8.68
N GLN A 53 12.01 6.83 -8.55
CA GLN A 53 10.98 6.11 -7.79
C GLN A 53 9.55 6.60 -8.15
N TYR A 54 9.26 6.73 -9.45
CA TYR A 54 8.02 7.32 -9.97
C TYR A 54 6.72 6.63 -9.53
N HIS A 55 6.75 5.35 -9.18
CA HIS A 55 5.60 4.59 -8.64
C HIS A 55 5.18 5.08 -7.25
N ARG A 56 6.16 5.51 -6.43
CA ARG A 56 5.85 6.22 -5.18
C ARG A 56 5.35 7.64 -5.45
N ALA A 57 5.33 8.12 -6.71
CA ALA A 57 5.56 9.53 -7.00
C ALA A 57 4.41 10.54 -7.10
N ARG A 58 3.16 10.14 -6.93
CA ARG A 58 2.04 11.07 -7.17
C ARG A 58 0.85 10.79 -6.28
N PHE A 59 0.96 11.09 -4.98
CA PHE A 59 -0.08 10.84 -4.00
C PHE A 59 -0.58 9.40 -3.99
N HIS A 60 0.20 8.46 -4.54
CA HIS A 60 -0.31 7.17 -5.02
C HIS A 60 -1.01 6.39 -3.90
N ASN A 61 -0.47 6.42 -2.68
CA ASN A 61 -1.03 5.69 -1.54
C ASN A 61 -2.40 6.25 -1.10
N VAL A 62 -2.46 7.54 -0.74
CA VAL A 62 -3.73 8.19 -0.35
C VAL A 62 -4.70 8.27 -1.53
N PHE A 63 -4.22 8.50 -2.75
CA PHE A 63 -5.04 8.55 -3.95
C PHE A 63 -5.63 7.18 -4.31
N LEU A 64 -4.85 6.09 -4.17
CA LEU A 64 -5.38 4.73 -4.33
C LEU A 64 -6.42 4.40 -3.28
N ILE A 65 -6.21 4.81 -2.02
CA ILE A 65 -7.24 4.68 -0.98
C ILE A 65 -8.48 5.47 -1.40
N LEU A 66 -8.35 6.72 -1.82
CA LEU A 66 -9.48 7.56 -2.25
C LEU A 66 -10.22 6.97 -3.47
N ILE A 67 -9.51 6.52 -4.49
CA ILE A 67 -10.11 5.82 -5.64
C ILE A 67 -10.82 4.55 -5.18
N GLY A 68 -10.16 3.76 -4.34
CA GLY A 68 -10.74 2.57 -3.74
C GLY A 68 -12.04 2.90 -3.00
N TYR A 69 -12.07 4.02 -2.29
CA TYR A 69 -13.23 4.48 -1.55
C TYR A 69 -14.39 4.88 -2.48
N LEU A 70 -14.09 5.49 -3.63
CA LEU A 70 -15.09 5.77 -4.67
C LEU A 70 -15.72 4.49 -5.22
N VAL A 71 -14.93 3.41 -5.34
CA VAL A 71 -15.43 2.09 -5.75
C VAL A 71 -16.27 1.47 -4.63
N ASN A 72 -15.67 1.29 -3.45
CA ASN A 72 -16.33 0.73 -2.28
C ASN A 72 -15.50 1.00 -1.00
N PRO A 73 -16.11 1.44 0.12
CA PRO A 73 -15.39 1.77 1.35
C PRO A 73 -14.65 0.56 1.98
N PHE A 74 -15.17 -0.65 1.84
CA PHE A 74 -14.53 -1.87 2.36
C PHE A 74 -13.36 -2.33 1.48
N PHE A 75 -13.49 -2.18 0.17
CA PHE A 75 -12.35 -2.35 -0.74
C PHE A 75 -11.23 -1.36 -0.42
N SER A 76 -11.58 -0.09 -0.18
CA SER A 76 -10.64 0.94 0.29
C SER A 76 -9.99 0.58 1.62
N LEU A 77 -10.74 -0.01 2.55
CA LEU A 77 -10.21 -0.47 3.83
C LEU A 77 -9.13 -1.53 3.61
N GLY A 78 -9.33 -2.46 2.67
CA GLY A 78 -8.30 -3.42 2.26
C GLY A 78 -7.00 -2.75 1.80
N ILE A 79 -7.10 -1.77 0.89
CA ILE A 79 -5.97 -0.97 0.41
C ILE A 79 -5.26 -0.26 1.57
N PHE A 80 -6.04 0.35 2.46
CA PHE A 80 -5.51 1.00 3.65
C PHE A 80 -4.77 0.03 4.57
N LEU A 81 -5.33 -1.16 4.84
CA LEU A 81 -4.70 -2.18 5.68
C LEU A 81 -3.39 -2.69 5.08
N HIS A 82 -3.33 -2.84 3.75
CA HIS A 82 -2.08 -3.14 3.06
C HIS A 82 -1.01 -2.07 3.34
N MET A 83 -1.32 -0.79 3.10
CA MET A 83 -0.38 0.32 3.29
C MET A 83 -0.01 0.51 4.76
N LEU A 84 -0.96 0.27 5.66
CA LEU A 84 -0.73 0.24 7.08
C LEU A 84 0.28 -0.85 7.44
N GLN A 85 0.09 -2.07 6.94
CA GLN A 85 1.01 -3.18 7.14
C GLN A 85 2.41 -2.88 6.58
N ASP A 86 2.51 -2.27 5.40
CA ASP A 86 3.78 -1.83 4.85
C ASP A 86 4.44 -0.71 5.63
N SER A 87 3.68 0.08 6.40
CA SER A 87 4.26 1.05 7.33
C SER A 87 4.99 0.39 8.51
N PHE A 88 4.72 -0.89 8.78
CA PHE A 88 5.48 -1.71 9.74
C PHE A 88 6.69 -2.41 9.11
N THR A 89 6.88 -2.32 7.79
CA THR A 89 8.07 -2.89 7.14
C THR A 89 9.32 -2.06 7.41
N THR A 90 10.47 -2.74 7.29
CA THR A 90 11.74 -2.22 7.79
C THR A 90 12.38 -1.22 6.86
N ALA A 91 13.50 -0.69 7.35
CA ALA A 91 14.50 -0.02 6.55
C ALA A 91 14.93 -0.71 5.24
N LYS A 92 14.76 -2.03 5.13
CA LYS A 92 15.06 -2.80 3.92
C LYS A 92 14.20 -2.41 2.72
N ASP A 93 12.91 -2.19 2.96
CA ASP A 93 11.89 -2.00 1.92
C ASP A 93 11.43 -0.53 1.82
N ARG A 94 12.06 0.35 2.60
CA ARG A 94 11.80 1.79 2.70
C ARG A 94 10.36 2.18 3.09
N GLY A 95 9.54 1.27 3.62
CA GLY A 95 8.18 1.52 4.13
C GLY A 95 7.23 2.31 3.19
N VAL A 96 6.10 2.78 3.74
CA VAL A 96 5.11 3.58 3.00
C VAL A 96 5.33 5.08 3.20
N GLU A 97 5.54 5.79 2.09
CA GLU A 97 5.42 7.25 2.05
C GLU A 97 3.94 7.64 1.86
N TRP A 98 3.22 7.90 2.95
CA TRP A 98 1.78 8.21 2.91
C TRP A 98 1.45 9.46 2.08
N PHE A 99 2.29 10.50 2.16
CA PHE A 99 2.02 11.82 1.56
C PHE A 99 3.01 12.23 0.47
N TYR A 100 3.67 11.29 -0.20
CA TYR A 100 4.46 11.62 -1.39
C TYR A 100 3.60 12.40 -2.41
N PRO A 101 4.07 13.47 -3.10
CA PRO A 101 5.43 14.03 -3.08
C PRO A 101 5.66 15.08 -2.01
N LEU A 102 4.66 15.40 -1.20
CA LEU A 102 4.77 16.51 -0.25
C LEU A 102 5.94 16.30 0.72
N THR A 103 6.19 15.05 1.12
CA THR A 103 7.40 14.66 1.87
C THR A 103 8.69 15.00 1.13
N ARG A 104 8.74 14.84 -0.19
CA ARG A 104 9.93 15.08 -1.03
C ARG A 104 10.16 16.53 -1.42
N LEU A 105 9.23 17.44 -1.11
CA LEU A 105 9.48 18.89 -1.18
C LEU A 105 10.48 19.34 -0.12
N VAL A 106 10.58 18.57 0.98
CA VAL A 106 11.58 18.77 2.03
C VAL A 106 12.86 18.04 1.61
N LYS A 107 13.92 18.81 1.36
CA LYS A 107 15.18 18.28 0.80
C LYS A 107 16.32 18.17 1.82
N ARG A 108 16.11 18.61 3.07
CA ARG A 108 17.16 18.68 4.08
C ARG A 108 16.61 18.37 5.47
N GLY A 109 17.38 17.63 6.26
CA GLY A 109 17.22 17.50 7.70
C GLY A 109 17.79 18.70 8.44
N MET A 110 17.21 19.00 9.60
CA MET A 110 17.74 19.98 10.56
C MET A 110 18.98 19.41 11.26
N TYR A 111 18.95 18.12 11.59
CA TYR A 111 20.06 17.37 12.15
C TYR A 111 20.56 16.34 11.14
N ASP A 112 21.88 16.21 11.03
CA ASP A 112 22.52 15.19 10.22
C ASP A 112 22.51 13.81 10.91
N GLN A 113 23.12 12.82 10.26
CA GLN A 113 23.21 11.44 10.74
C GLN A 113 23.96 11.30 12.08
N THR A 114 24.73 12.33 12.48
CA THR A 114 25.49 12.38 13.74
C THR A 114 24.79 13.23 14.81
N MET A 115 23.53 13.62 14.57
CA MET A 115 22.77 14.57 15.40
C MET A 115 23.37 15.97 15.45
N SER A 116 24.28 16.30 14.53
CA SER A 116 24.84 17.64 14.43
C SER A 116 23.86 18.52 13.66
N GLN A 117 23.59 19.71 14.18
CA GLN A 117 22.67 20.63 13.52
C GLN A 117 23.32 21.22 12.25
N GLY A 118 22.67 21.02 11.10
CA GLY A 118 23.06 21.67 9.85
C GLY A 118 22.78 23.17 9.90
N LYS A 119 23.53 23.97 9.13
CA LYS A 119 23.20 25.40 8.94
C LYS A 119 21.86 25.50 8.19
N PRO A 120 20.84 26.18 8.75
CA PRO A 120 19.59 26.41 8.05
C PRO A 120 19.86 27.18 6.76
N ASP A 121 19.38 26.63 5.67
CA ASP A 121 19.30 27.24 4.36
C ASP A 121 18.15 28.28 4.31
N PRO A 122 18.43 29.57 4.10
CA PRO A 122 17.39 30.60 4.06
C PRO A 122 16.41 30.43 2.88
N SER A 123 16.73 29.61 1.88
CA SER A 123 15.82 29.28 0.77
C SER A 123 14.84 28.15 1.10
N VAL A 124 15.05 27.43 2.21
CA VAL A 124 14.25 26.27 2.62
C VAL A 124 13.46 26.60 3.88
N ASN A 125 12.13 26.60 3.77
CA ASN A 125 11.23 26.96 4.86
C ASN A 125 10.82 25.77 5.75
N VAL A 126 11.00 24.53 5.28
CA VAL A 126 10.60 23.30 5.98
C VAL A 126 11.76 22.31 5.92
N TYR A 127 12.14 21.78 7.08
CA TYR A 127 13.18 20.76 7.23
C TYR A 127 12.56 19.48 7.77
N PHE A 128 13.16 18.34 7.42
CA PHE A 128 12.96 17.15 8.21
C PHE A 128 13.64 17.33 9.56
N TYR A 129 13.14 16.65 10.59
CA TYR A 129 13.78 16.70 11.89
C TYR A 129 15.23 16.20 11.81
N GLN A 130 15.43 15.03 11.20
CA GLN A 130 16.74 14.39 11.09
C GLN A 130 16.90 13.70 9.73
N GLU A 131 18.14 13.66 9.22
CA GLU A 131 18.53 12.77 8.13
C GLU A 131 18.60 11.31 8.57
N ASP A 132 18.30 10.38 7.67
CA ASP A 132 18.34 8.96 8.01
C ASP A 132 19.77 8.49 8.26
N VAL A 133 19.96 7.77 9.36
CA VAL A 133 21.28 7.24 9.74
C VAL A 133 21.78 6.27 8.66
N LEU A 134 23.02 6.49 8.20
CA LEU A 134 23.62 5.73 7.08
C LEU A 134 23.56 4.21 7.28
N GLY A 135 23.70 3.74 8.53
CA GLY A 135 23.60 2.33 8.86
C GLY A 135 22.25 1.72 8.47
N TYR A 136 21.15 2.45 8.65
CA TYR A 136 19.82 2.01 8.24
C TYR A 136 19.62 2.14 6.73
N ALA A 137 20.12 3.21 6.11
CA ALA A 137 20.10 3.35 4.64
C ALA A 137 20.91 2.26 3.92
N ASN A 138 22.03 1.82 4.50
CA ASN A 138 22.87 0.73 3.98
C ASN A 138 22.27 -0.65 4.23
N ALA A 139 21.38 -0.77 5.23
CA ALA A 139 20.64 -1.99 5.47
C ALA A 139 19.54 -2.21 4.40
N ALA A 140 19.21 -1.20 3.59
CA ALA A 140 18.29 -1.29 2.47
C ALA A 140 18.67 -2.38 1.45
N ASP A 141 17.68 -2.88 0.72
CA ASP A 141 17.92 -3.79 -0.40
C ASP A 141 18.84 -3.13 -1.46
N PRO A 142 19.69 -3.90 -2.17
CA PRO A 142 20.76 -3.33 -3.00
C PRO A 142 20.30 -2.31 -4.06
N ASP A 143 19.11 -2.47 -4.61
CA ASP A 143 18.46 -1.56 -5.56
C ASP A 143 17.81 -0.34 -4.88
N LEU A 144 17.61 -0.41 -3.56
CA LEU A 144 17.11 0.63 -2.69
C LEU A 144 18.20 1.22 -1.79
N ARG A 145 19.49 0.98 -2.03
CA ARG A 145 20.56 1.66 -1.29
C ARG A 145 20.76 3.07 -1.83
N GLU A 146 21.10 4.00 -0.94
CA GLU A 146 21.59 5.31 -1.39
C GLU A 146 22.98 5.17 -2.01
N GLY A 147 23.28 6.04 -2.98
CA GLY A 147 24.61 6.10 -3.58
C GLY A 147 25.63 6.74 -2.62
N SER A 148 26.78 7.16 -3.15
CA SER A 148 27.82 7.84 -2.36
C SER A 148 27.38 9.21 -1.79
N GLN A 149 26.26 9.77 -2.28
CA GLN A 149 25.66 10.98 -1.72
C GLN A 149 24.35 10.65 -1.00
N PRO A 150 24.15 11.17 0.22
CA PRO A 150 22.89 11.01 0.92
C PRO A 150 21.77 11.68 0.13
N MET A 151 20.66 10.95 -0.04
CA MET A 151 19.51 11.38 -0.82
C MET A 151 18.33 11.53 0.14
N PRO A 152 18.26 12.62 0.91
CA PRO A 152 17.41 12.75 2.10
C PRO A 152 15.89 12.66 1.84
N TRP A 153 15.48 12.67 0.58
CA TRP A 153 14.09 12.40 0.16
C TRP A 153 13.80 10.93 -0.16
N ARG A 154 14.78 10.03 -0.04
CA ARG A 154 14.67 8.58 -0.26
C ARG A 154 14.66 7.82 1.07
N ARG A 155 13.85 8.33 2.00
CA ARG A 155 13.91 7.92 3.38
C ARG A 155 13.53 6.46 3.61
N VAL A 156 14.03 5.98 4.73
CA VAL A 156 13.91 4.64 5.26
C VAL A 156 12.77 4.66 6.28
N TYR A 157 11.55 4.36 5.83
CA TYR A 157 10.38 4.34 6.70
C TYR A 157 10.21 2.97 7.36
N GLY A 158 10.04 2.98 8.68
CA GLY A 158 9.81 1.79 9.50
C GLY A 158 10.28 2.04 10.94
N PHE A 159 9.42 1.83 11.93
CA PHE A 159 9.77 2.05 13.35
C PHE A 159 10.66 0.94 13.94
N ALA A 160 10.89 -0.16 13.21
CA ALA A 160 11.69 -1.29 13.69
C ALA A 160 12.45 -1.99 12.55
N GLN A 161 13.70 -2.40 12.84
CA GLN A 161 14.47 -3.32 12.00
C GLN A 161 14.11 -4.77 12.37
N ASN A 162 13.12 -5.34 11.68
CA ASN A 162 12.52 -6.63 12.04
C ASN A 162 12.91 -7.83 11.16
N GLY A 163 13.61 -7.65 10.03
CA GLY A 163 14.17 -8.76 9.23
C GLY A 163 13.19 -9.89 8.88
N HIS A 164 11.96 -9.54 8.46
CA HIS A 164 10.81 -10.43 8.20
C HIS A 164 10.09 -11.01 9.43
N LEU A 165 10.53 -10.72 10.67
CA LEU A 165 9.87 -11.21 11.87
C LEU A 165 8.43 -10.69 11.99
N LEU A 166 8.22 -9.39 11.73
CA LEU A 166 6.87 -8.82 11.76
C LEU A 166 6.01 -9.36 10.64
N ASP A 167 6.55 -9.51 9.44
CA ASP A 167 5.85 -10.12 8.30
C ASP A 167 5.36 -11.53 8.62
N ARG A 168 6.23 -12.39 9.17
CA ARG A 168 5.83 -13.72 9.66
C ARG A 168 4.81 -13.65 10.80
N GLY A 169 4.95 -12.68 11.70
CA GLY A 169 4.01 -12.45 12.80
C GLY A 169 2.61 -12.09 12.31
N PHE A 170 2.51 -11.15 11.36
CA PHE A 170 1.27 -10.78 10.70
C PHE A 170 0.67 -11.99 9.97
N LEU A 171 1.46 -12.74 9.20
CA LEU A 171 0.98 -13.92 8.49
C LEU A 171 0.44 -15.00 9.44
N VAL A 172 1.25 -15.45 10.40
CA VAL A 172 0.86 -16.54 11.32
C VAL A 172 -0.31 -16.12 12.20
N GLY A 173 -0.29 -14.89 12.73
CA GLY A 173 -1.38 -14.35 13.54
C GLY A 173 -2.69 -14.27 12.75
N SER A 174 -2.64 -13.78 11.51
CA SER A 174 -3.82 -13.66 10.65
C SER A 174 -4.38 -15.04 10.26
N LEU A 175 -3.52 -16.00 9.91
CA LEU A 175 -3.93 -17.37 9.63
C LEU A 175 -4.56 -18.05 10.85
N ALA A 176 -4.06 -17.80 12.06
CA ALA A 176 -4.66 -18.30 13.28
C ALA A 176 -6.08 -17.74 13.49
N VAL A 177 -6.27 -16.42 13.28
CA VAL A 177 -7.61 -15.78 13.36
C VAL A 177 -8.57 -16.39 12.33
N ILE A 178 -8.14 -16.53 11.07
CA ILE A 178 -8.93 -17.14 10.00
C ILE A 178 -9.31 -18.58 10.38
N ALA A 179 -8.35 -19.39 10.83
CA ALA A 179 -8.59 -20.78 11.20
C ALA A 179 -9.58 -20.89 12.37
N ILE A 180 -9.44 -20.05 13.40
CA ILE A 180 -10.37 -20.01 14.53
C ILE A 180 -11.78 -19.64 14.05
N TRP A 181 -11.90 -18.63 13.19
CA TRP A 181 -13.19 -18.17 12.70
C TRP A 181 -13.88 -19.23 11.81
N LEU A 182 -13.14 -19.90 10.93
CA LEU A 182 -13.67 -20.98 10.11
C LEU A 182 -14.13 -22.19 10.95
N ALA A 183 -13.42 -22.46 12.05
CA ALA A 183 -13.70 -23.59 12.94
C ALA A 183 -14.84 -23.34 13.95
N TYR A 184 -15.11 -22.08 14.29
CA TYR A 184 -16.10 -21.69 15.29
C TYR A 184 -17.38 -21.17 14.63
N PRO A 185 -18.60 -21.57 15.06
CA PRO A 185 -18.88 -22.61 16.04
C PRO A 185 -18.54 -24.01 15.50
N PHE A 186 -18.32 -24.96 16.41
CA PHE A 186 -18.03 -26.35 16.05
C PHE A 186 -19.03 -26.88 15.02
N GLY A 187 -18.52 -27.36 13.87
CA GLY A 187 -19.34 -27.78 12.72
C GLY A 187 -18.98 -27.09 11.40
N LEU A 188 -17.97 -26.22 11.37
CA LEU A 188 -17.48 -25.56 10.15
C LEU A 188 -18.55 -24.76 9.40
N ALA A 189 -19.59 -24.29 10.10
CA ALA A 189 -20.73 -23.59 9.49
C ALA A 189 -20.27 -22.35 8.69
N HIS A 190 -19.32 -21.60 9.24
CA HIS A 190 -18.70 -20.47 8.57
C HIS A 190 -17.90 -20.86 7.32
N ALA A 191 -17.17 -21.98 7.35
CA ALA A 191 -16.45 -22.47 6.19
C ALA A 191 -17.41 -22.89 5.06
N HIS A 192 -18.52 -23.56 5.42
CA HIS A 192 -19.58 -23.90 4.47
C HIS A 192 -20.21 -22.65 3.85
N GLN A 193 -20.59 -21.66 4.65
CA GLN A 193 -21.13 -20.39 4.18
C GLN A 193 -20.17 -19.68 3.20
N PHE A 194 -18.88 -19.68 3.51
CA PHE A 194 -17.86 -19.04 2.66
C PHE A 194 -17.66 -19.80 1.34
N SER A 195 -17.66 -21.13 1.38
CA SER A 195 -17.58 -21.99 0.17
C SER A 195 -18.79 -21.76 -0.72
N GLU A 196 -20.00 -21.80 -0.14
CA GLU A 196 -21.25 -21.57 -0.87
C GLU A 196 -21.27 -20.18 -1.51
N LEU A 197 -20.80 -19.14 -0.82
CA LEU A 197 -20.71 -17.79 -1.40
C LEU A 197 -19.79 -17.77 -2.63
N ILE A 198 -18.60 -18.35 -2.54
CA ILE A 198 -17.62 -18.35 -3.65
C ILE A 198 -18.16 -19.17 -4.82
N GLU A 199 -18.77 -20.32 -4.56
CA GLU A 199 -19.32 -21.22 -5.59
C GLU A 199 -20.55 -20.63 -6.28
N SER A 200 -21.43 -19.96 -5.53
CA SER A 200 -22.69 -19.40 -6.04
C SER A 200 -22.55 -18.01 -6.67
N ASN A 201 -21.49 -17.27 -6.32
CA ASN A 201 -21.31 -15.90 -6.78
C ASN A 201 -20.00 -15.71 -7.58
N PRO A 202 -20.07 -15.75 -8.93
CA PRO A 202 -18.88 -15.66 -9.78
C PRO A 202 -18.16 -14.31 -9.70
N ILE A 203 -18.75 -13.29 -9.05
CA ILE A 203 -18.12 -11.98 -8.89
C ILE A 203 -16.78 -12.08 -8.14
N TRP A 204 -16.72 -12.93 -7.12
CA TRP A 204 -15.54 -13.11 -6.29
C TRP A 204 -14.44 -13.85 -7.04
N ILE A 205 -14.81 -14.95 -7.72
CA ILE A 205 -13.89 -15.71 -8.57
C ILE A 205 -13.29 -14.80 -9.64
N THR A 206 -14.13 -13.99 -10.30
CA THR A 206 -13.69 -13.06 -11.35
C THR A 206 -12.72 -12.01 -10.80
N GLY A 207 -13.03 -11.41 -9.65
CA GLY A 207 -12.16 -10.42 -9.00
C GLY A 207 -10.80 -11.00 -8.61
N TYR A 208 -10.78 -12.11 -7.87
CA TYR A 208 -9.52 -12.75 -7.44
C TYR A 208 -8.72 -13.29 -8.63
N ALA A 209 -9.37 -13.82 -9.67
CA ALA A 209 -8.70 -14.23 -10.90
C ALA A 209 -8.05 -13.04 -11.61
N ALA A 210 -8.75 -11.91 -11.74
CA ALA A 210 -8.20 -10.70 -12.35
C ALA A 210 -6.90 -10.26 -11.65
N ILE A 211 -6.93 -10.15 -10.32
CA ILE A 211 -5.76 -9.80 -9.50
C ILE A 211 -4.66 -10.86 -9.66
N GLY A 212 -5.00 -12.15 -9.60
CA GLY A 212 -4.06 -13.25 -9.75
C GLY A 212 -3.33 -13.26 -11.10
N PHE A 213 -4.04 -13.00 -12.20
CA PHE A 213 -3.44 -12.90 -13.54
C PHE A 213 -2.52 -11.68 -13.67
N LEU A 214 -2.93 -10.52 -13.17
CA LEU A 214 -2.10 -9.31 -13.16
C LEU A 214 -0.83 -9.51 -12.33
N PHE A 215 -0.96 -10.12 -11.16
CA PHE A 215 0.17 -10.46 -10.29
C PHE A 215 1.13 -11.44 -10.97
N ALA A 216 0.59 -12.54 -11.52
CA ALA A 216 1.39 -13.55 -12.21
C ALA A 216 2.16 -12.95 -13.39
N ALA A 217 1.54 -12.06 -14.14
CA ALA A 217 2.18 -11.37 -15.24
C ALA A 217 3.34 -10.46 -14.76
N GLY A 218 3.18 -9.74 -13.66
CA GLY A 218 4.28 -9.00 -13.02
C GLY A 218 5.41 -9.90 -12.54
N GLU A 219 5.09 -11.09 -12.02
CA GLU A 219 6.08 -12.05 -11.54
C GLU A 219 6.88 -12.70 -12.68
N THR A 220 6.26 -12.99 -13.84
CA THR A 220 7.00 -13.49 -15.03
C THR A 220 8.12 -12.53 -15.41
N GLN A 221 7.85 -11.23 -15.36
CA GLN A 221 8.84 -10.21 -15.70
C GLN A 221 9.98 -10.13 -14.68
N ARG A 222 9.69 -10.33 -13.39
CA ARG A 222 10.72 -10.38 -12.33
C ARG A 222 11.61 -11.61 -12.50
N ARG A 223 11.00 -12.77 -12.77
CA ARG A 223 11.68 -14.04 -12.95
C ARG A 223 12.66 -14.02 -14.11
N ASP A 224 12.30 -13.36 -15.21
CA ASP A 224 13.14 -13.25 -16.41
C ASP A 224 14.41 -12.44 -16.21
N LYS A 225 14.51 -11.69 -15.09
CA LYS A 225 15.73 -10.99 -14.68
C LYS A 225 16.72 -11.88 -13.93
N LEU A 226 16.29 -13.08 -13.53
CA LEU A 226 17.14 -14.05 -12.85
C LEU A 226 17.73 -15.00 -13.91
N PRO A 227 19.04 -14.89 -14.22
CA PRO A 227 19.65 -15.60 -15.35
C PRO A 227 19.65 -17.13 -15.23
N ARG A 228 19.25 -17.67 -14.07
CA ARG A 228 19.20 -19.11 -13.78
C ARG A 228 17.83 -19.74 -14.02
N LEU A 229 16.81 -18.95 -14.40
CA LEU A 229 15.44 -19.45 -14.55
C LEU A 229 14.99 -19.38 -16.02
N PRO A 230 14.11 -20.30 -16.45
CA PRO A 230 13.48 -20.22 -17.78
C PRO A 230 12.75 -18.89 -17.95
N GLN A 231 12.95 -18.26 -19.11
CA GLN A 231 12.27 -17.01 -19.45
C GLN A 231 10.80 -17.28 -19.80
N LEU A 232 9.89 -16.53 -19.18
CA LEU A 232 8.44 -16.64 -19.33
C LEU A 232 7.84 -15.42 -20.04
N LYS A 233 8.66 -14.56 -20.65
CA LYS A 233 8.25 -13.34 -21.36
C LYS A 233 7.07 -13.52 -22.33
N GLN A 234 7.01 -14.66 -23.01
CA GLN A 234 5.92 -14.96 -23.95
C GLN A 234 4.54 -15.01 -23.28
N PHE A 235 4.48 -15.32 -21.98
CA PHE A 235 3.24 -15.39 -21.20
C PHE A 235 2.90 -14.06 -20.53
N GLN A 236 3.85 -13.12 -20.41
CA GLN A 236 3.63 -11.84 -19.72
C GLN A 236 2.45 -11.06 -20.32
N VAL A 237 2.49 -10.79 -21.64
CA VAL A 237 1.45 -10.01 -22.33
C VAL A 237 0.09 -10.73 -22.33
N PRO A 238 -0.01 -12.03 -22.64
CA PRO A 238 -1.26 -12.77 -22.51
C PRO A 238 -1.88 -12.71 -21.11
N LEU A 239 -1.09 -12.95 -20.06
CA LEU A 239 -1.57 -12.92 -18.67
C LEU A 239 -2.06 -11.51 -18.29
N PHE A 240 -1.37 -10.47 -18.74
CA PHE A 240 -1.79 -9.08 -18.51
C PHE A 240 -3.11 -8.74 -19.16
N VAL A 241 -3.23 -9.01 -20.47
CA VAL A 241 -4.44 -8.72 -21.24
C VAL A 241 -5.62 -9.47 -20.64
N LEU A 242 -5.41 -10.72 -20.25
CA LEU A 242 -6.43 -11.52 -19.56
C LEU A 242 -6.80 -10.92 -18.19
N GLY A 243 -5.82 -10.52 -17.39
CA GLY A 243 -6.04 -9.87 -16.10
C GLY A 243 -6.83 -8.56 -16.21
N ILE A 244 -6.47 -7.69 -17.17
CA ILE A 244 -7.20 -6.45 -17.46
C ILE A 244 -8.62 -6.74 -17.96
N ALA A 245 -8.79 -7.70 -18.87
CA ALA A 245 -10.11 -8.07 -19.36
C ALA A 245 -11.02 -8.56 -18.23
N LEU A 246 -10.52 -9.42 -17.33
CA LEU A 246 -11.25 -9.88 -16.16
C LEU A 246 -11.54 -8.74 -15.17
N LEU A 247 -10.60 -7.81 -14.98
CA LEU A 247 -10.81 -6.64 -14.13
C LEU A 247 -11.94 -5.75 -14.67
N VAL A 248 -12.01 -5.54 -15.98
CA VAL A 248 -13.11 -4.81 -16.63
C VAL A 248 -14.43 -5.54 -16.45
N VAL A 249 -14.47 -6.86 -16.66
CA VAL A 249 -15.67 -7.67 -16.42
C VAL A 249 -16.12 -7.55 -14.96
N TRP A 250 -15.20 -7.67 -14.01
CA TRP A 250 -15.48 -7.52 -12.59
C TRP A 250 -16.05 -6.13 -12.25
N GLY A 251 -15.46 -5.06 -12.80
CA GLY A 251 -15.99 -3.70 -12.66
C GLY A 251 -17.39 -3.52 -13.22
N VAL A 252 -17.71 -4.17 -14.35
CA VAL A 252 -19.07 -4.18 -14.93
C VAL A 252 -20.05 -4.94 -14.04
N MET A 253 -19.61 -6.02 -13.39
CA MET A 253 -20.43 -6.77 -12.43
C MET A 253 -20.76 -5.93 -11.19
N LEU A 254 -19.80 -5.13 -10.70
CA LEU A 254 -19.95 -4.24 -9.54
C LEU A 254 -20.56 -2.86 -9.85
N ARG A 255 -21.06 -2.65 -11.08
CA ARG A 255 -21.45 -1.31 -11.54
C ARG A 255 -22.53 -0.66 -10.67
N PHE A 256 -23.49 -1.44 -10.15
CA PHE A 256 -24.61 -0.89 -9.39
C PHE A 256 -24.18 -0.50 -7.98
N GLU A 257 -23.30 -1.30 -7.37
CA GLU A 257 -22.69 -1.03 -6.07
C GLU A 257 -21.83 0.23 -6.14
N ILE A 258 -21.02 0.37 -7.21
CA ILE A 258 -20.20 1.56 -7.44
C ILE A 258 -21.08 2.80 -7.61
N LEU A 259 -22.14 2.72 -8.43
CA LEU A 259 -23.07 3.83 -8.64
C LEU A 259 -23.79 4.22 -7.35
N SER A 260 -24.27 3.24 -6.58
CA SER A 260 -24.93 3.49 -5.29
C SER A 260 -23.98 4.13 -4.28
N ASN A 261 -22.72 3.69 -4.23
CA ASN A 261 -21.71 4.29 -3.37
C ASN A 261 -21.42 5.74 -3.79
N LEU A 262 -21.29 6.01 -5.09
CA LEU A 262 -21.12 7.36 -5.61
C LEU A 262 -22.32 8.26 -5.30
N GLU A 263 -23.55 7.76 -5.45
CA GLU A 263 -24.77 8.48 -5.07
C GLU A 263 -24.77 8.84 -3.59
N SER A 264 -24.40 7.90 -2.71
CA SER A 264 -24.26 8.12 -1.27
C SER A 264 -23.23 9.20 -0.95
N ILE A 265 -22.06 9.13 -1.58
CA ILE A 265 -20.99 10.12 -1.44
C ILE A 265 -21.44 11.51 -1.92
N LEU A 266 -22.17 11.59 -3.03
CA LEU A 266 -22.64 12.86 -3.57
C LEU A 266 -23.81 13.45 -2.78
N ALA A 267 -24.60 12.61 -2.10
CA ALA A 267 -25.68 13.04 -1.23
C ALA A 267 -25.17 13.76 0.03
N ASP A 268 -24.02 13.32 0.58
CA ASP A 268 -23.32 14.02 1.66
C ASP A 268 -21.81 14.05 1.40
N PRO A 269 -21.30 15.04 0.64
CA PRO A 269 -19.88 15.14 0.33
C PRO A 269 -19.07 15.70 1.51
N ILE A 270 -19.72 16.17 2.59
CA ILE A 270 -19.06 16.88 3.70
C ILE A 270 -17.99 16.02 4.37
N PRO A 271 -18.20 14.72 4.69
CA PRO A 271 -17.17 13.88 5.30
C PRO A 271 -15.91 13.74 4.43
N ILE A 272 -16.08 13.58 3.10
CA ILE A 272 -14.95 13.49 2.17
C ILE A 272 -14.25 14.83 2.05
N LEU A 273 -14.98 15.93 1.90
CA LEU A 273 -14.40 17.26 1.81
C LEU A 273 -13.67 17.66 3.10
N ALA A 274 -14.21 17.30 4.27
CA ALA A 274 -13.53 17.48 5.55
C ALA A 274 -12.21 16.69 5.60
N GLY A 275 -12.21 15.42 5.15
CA GLY A 275 -11.01 14.60 5.10
C GLY A 275 -9.96 15.11 4.10
N VAL A 276 -10.37 15.42 2.88
CA VAL A 276 -9.47 15.75 1.75
C VAL A 276 -9.03 17.22 1.78
N VAL A 277 -9.86 18.14 2.26
CA VAL A 277 -9.59 19.59 2.22
C VAL A 277 -9.24 20.11 3.62
N ALA A 278 -10.04 19.79 4.64
CA ALA A 278 -9.82 20.37 5.97
C ALA A 278 -8.54 19.82 6.62
N ILE A 279 -8.24 18.53 6.51
CA ILE A 279 -7.02 17.95 7.10
C ILE A 279 -5.75 18.58 6.50
N PRO A 280 -5.55 18.67 5.16
CA PRO A 280 -4.37 19.33 4.62
C PRO A 280 -4.29 20.81 4.94
N ILE A 281 -5.42 21.54 4.92
CA ILE A 281 -5.44 22.97 5.27
C ILE A 281 -5.06 23.17 6.73
N LEU A 282 -5.67 22.44 7.67
CA LEU A 282 -5.35 22.52 9.09
C LEU A 282 -3.91 22.10 9.36
N SER A 283 -3.42 21.06 8.69
CA SER A 283 -2.01 20.64 8.77
C SER A 283 -1.08 21.75 8.28
N LEU A 284 -1.38 22.39 7.14
CA LEU A 284 -0.62 23.54 6.61
C LEU A 284 -0.64 24.73 7.56
N ILE A 285 -1.80 25.05 8.14
CA ILE A 285 -1.95 26.13 9.13
C ILE A 285 -1.10 25.84 10.36
N LEU A 286 -1.19 24.62 10.91
CA LEU A 286 -0.40 24.21 12.07
C LEU A 286 1.10 24.26 11.77
N VAL A 287 1.53 23.69 10.64
CA VAL A 287 2.94 23.75 10.21
C VAL A 287 3.40 25.19 10.09
N LYS A 288 2.64 26.07 9.42
CA LYS A 288 3.00 27.50 9.31
C LYS A 288 3.01 28.21 10.66
N TYR A 289 2.08 27.88 11.54
CA TYR A 289 1.99 28.48 12.88
C TYR A 289 3.20 28.10 13.75
N TYR A 290 3.55 26.81 13.79
CA TYR A 290 4.65 26.30 14.60
C TYR A 290 6.04 26.63 14.03
N THR A 291 6.16 26.85 12.72
CA THR A 291 7.42 27.27 12.08
C THR A 291 7.61 28.79 12.01
N ARG A 292 6.59 29.58 12.40
CA ARG A 292 6.65 31.05 12.35
C ARG A 292 7.71 31.61 13.30
N GLY A 293 8.59 32.47 12.77
CA GLY A 293 9.62 33.15 13.56
C GLY A 293 10.85 32.30 13.91
N GLY A 294 11.11 31.22 13.17
CA GLY A 294 12.29 30.37 13.40
C GLY A 294 12.21 29.53 14.67
N ARG A 295 11.04 29.45 15.31
CA ARG A 295 10.79 28.51 16.40
C ARG A 295 10.95 27.11 15.83
N LYS A 296 11.91 26.36 16.37
CA LYS A 296 12.03 24.92 16.10
C LYS A 296 10.69 24.32 16.55
N ALA A 297 9.99 23.64 15.65
CA ALA A 297 8.87 22.79 16.05
C ALA A 297 9.48 21.69 16.93
N ILE A 298 9.39 21.87 18.24
CA ILE A 298 9.78 20.87 19.21
C ILE A 298 8.68 19.81 19.17
N VAL A 299 9.03 18.61 18.75
CA VAL A 299 8.31 17.38 19.09
C VAL A 299 9.27 16.57 19.95
#